data_AF-A0A450TN41-F1
#
_entry.id   AF-A0A450TN41-F1
#
_cell.length_a   1.000
_cell.length_b   1.000
_cell.length_c   1.000
_cell.angle_alpha   90.00
_cell.angle_beta   90.00
_cell.angle_gamma   90.00
#
_symmetry.space_group_name_H-M   'P 1'
#
loop_
_entity.id
_entity.type
_entity.pdbx_description
1 polymer ?
#
loop_
_entity_poly.entity_id
_entity_poly.type
_entity_poly.pdbx_seq_one_letter_code
_entity_poly.pdbx_strand_id
1 'polypeptide(L)'
;MSDQRPLDDVSSSTPDPQELHPIPIEAARQQARALDSAIARIDSSFRDIMRSLYQHERALTGAHERAFETLRAESEEIRALLEPAREKLSGLFRMLGMKYTDHSGMNYMDRARAMATERRRQNELAYPPRPQGKAKKKRARRTAVGKTDKPDQEAGSE
;
A
#
# COMPACT_ATOMS: atom_id res chain seq x y z
N MET A 1 -61.36 -28.51 -15.54
CA MET A 1 -61.55 -27.06 -15.80
C MET A 1 -61.21 -26.29 -14.52
N SER A 2 -61.01 -24.99 -14.67
CA SER A 2 -60.43 -23.98 -13.78
C SER A 2 -60.62 -24.08 -12.26
N ASP A 3 -59.50 -23.76 -11.57
CA ASP A 3 -59.33 -22.93 -10.37
C ASP A 3 -60.43 -22.76 -9.32
N GLN A 4 -60.04 -23.00 -8.06
CA GLN A 4 -60.20 -22.01 -7.00
C GLN A 4 -59.15 -22.18 -5.88
N ARG A 5 -58.29 -21.17 -5.74
CA ARG A 5 -57.81 -20.64 -4.44
C ARG A 5 -58.36 -19.22 -4.36
N PRO A 6 -58.82 -18.75 -3.19
CA PRO A 6 -57.92 -18.22 -2.15
C PRO A 6 -58.46 -18.59 -0.73
N LEU A 7 -58.01 -18.09 0.42
CA LEU A 7 -56.82 -17.35 0.90
C LEU A 7 -56.64 -17.75 2.38
N ASP A 8 -55.50 -17.41 2.98
CA ASP A 8 -55.32 -17.08 4.41
C ASP A 8 -56.16 -17.81 5.48
N ASP A 9 -55.56 -18.87 6.04
CA ASP A 9 -55.68 -19.14 7.48
C ASP A 9 -54.29 -19.44 8.07
N VAL A 10 -53.32 -18.59 7.70
CA VAL A 10 -52.09 -18.46 8.48
C VAL A 10 -52.51 -17.81 9.78
N SER A 11 -52.71 -18.64 10.81
CA SER A 11 -53.04 -18.17 12.15
C SER A 11 -51.95 -17.23 12.64
N SER A 12 -52.20 -15.94 12.47
CA SER A 12 -51.41 -14.83 13.01
C SER A 12 -51.74 -14.69 14.50
N SER A 13 -51.47 -15.77 15.24
CA SER A 13 -51.27 -15.73 16.68
C SER A 13 -50.02 -14.90 16.95
N THR A 14 -50.21 -13.58 16.85
CA THR A 14 -49.42 -12.61 17.59
C THR A 14 -49.60 -13.03 19.04
N PRO A 15 -48.53 -13.48 19.74
CA PRO A 15 -48.67 -13.95 21.10
C PRO A 15 -49.32 -12.85 21.94
N ASP A 16 -50.40 -13.19 22.63
CA ASP A 16 -51.14 -12.24 23.44
C ASP A 16 -50.19 -11.56 24.44
N PRO A 17 -50.03 -10.23 24.43
CA PRO A 17 -49.12 -9.54 25.34
C PRO A 17 -49.58 -9.59 26.82
N GLN A 18 -50.67 -10.30 27.15
CA GLN A 18 -51.31 -10.30 28.47
C GLN A 18 -51.10 -11.53 29.37
N GLU A 19 -50.20 -12.46 29.06
CA GLU A 19 -49.59 -13.34 30.09
C GLU A 19 -48.20 -12.86 30.53
N LEU A 20 -48.14 -11.60 30.98
CA LEU A 20 -47.14 -11.16 31.95
C LEU A 20 -47.38 -11.88 33.28
N HIS A 21 -46.93 -13.14 33.39
CA HIS A 21 -46.93 -13.87 34.65
C HIS A 21 -46.30 -13.01 35.74
N PRO A 22 -47.01 -12.69 36.85
CA PRO A 22 -46.48 -11.79 37.87
C PRO A 22 -45.25 -12.41 38.54
N ILE A 23 -44.06 -11.92 38.19
CA ILE A 23 -42.82 -12.32 38.87
C ILE A 23 -42.94 -11.84 40.33
N PRO A 24 -42.80 -12.71 41.34
CA PRO A 24 -42.84 -12.29 42.74
C PRO A 24 -41.80 -11.19 43.00
N ILE A 25 -42.18 -10.18 43.78
CA ILE A 25 -41.34 -8.98 44.00
C ILE A 25 -39.95 -9.36 44.54
N GLU A 26 -39.86 -10.37 45.40
CA GLU A 26 -38.60 -10.96 45.88
C GLU A 26 -37.73 -11.55 44.76
N ALA A 27 -38.32 -12.24 43.79
CA ALA A 27 -37.59 -12.82 42.66
C ALA A 27 -37.05 -11.72 41.72
N ALA A 28 -37.87 -10.70 41.44
CA ALA A 28 -37.43 -9.52 40.68
C ALA A 28 -36.28 -8.77 41.40
N ARG A 29 -36.36 -8.62 42.73
CA ARG A 29 -35.28 -8.05 43.57
C ARG A 29 -34.00 -8.87 43.53
N GLN A 30 -34.09 -10.20 43.50
CA GLN A 30 -32.92 -11.08 43.37
C GLN A 30 -32.28 -10.97 41.99
N GLN A 31 -33.09 -10.94 40.91
CA GLN A 31 -32.60 -10.73 39.55
C GLN A 31 -31.91 -9.37 39.38
N ALA A 32 -32.47 -8.29 39.92
CA ALA A 32 -31.84 -6.97 39.92
C ALA A 32 -30.46 -6.99 40.60
N ARG A 33 -30.35 -7.55 41.82
CA ARG A 33 -29.05 -7.67 42.52
C ARG A 33 -28.05 -8.53 41.77
N ALA A 34 -28.51 -9.58 41.09
CA ALA A 34 -27.65 -10.42 40.26
C ALA A 34 -27.13 -9.66 39.02
N LEU A 35 -27.98 -8.84 38.40
CA LEU A 35 -27.63 -7.95 37.30
C LEU A 35 -26.59 -6.89 37.75
N ASP A 36 -26.84 -6.18 38.86
CA ASP A 36 -25.91 -5.21 39.43
C ASP A 36 -24.54 -5.85 39.73
N SER A 37 -24.55 -7.07 40.28
CA SER A 37 -23.34 -7.86 40.57
C SER A 37 -22.62 -8.38 39.31
N ALA A 38 -23.31 -8.48 38.18
CA ALA A 38 -22.73 -8.84 36.89
C ALA A 38 -22.13 -7.60 36.21
N ILE A 39 -22.83 -6.47 36.23
CA ILE A 39 -22.35 -5.18 35.73
C ILE A 39 -21.06 -4.77 36.46
N ALA A 40 -21.06 -4.78 37.79
CA ALA A 40 -19.86 -4.46 38.57
C ALA A 40 -18.66 -5.37 38.25
N ARG A 41 -18.90 -6.65 37.93
CA ARG A 41 -17.85 -7.58 37.47
C ARG A 41 -17.34 -7.22 36.08
N ILE A 42 -18.23 -6.93 35.13
CA ILE A 42 -17.88 -6.48 33.77
C ILE A 42 -17.04 -5.19 33.86
N ASP A 43 -17.51 -4.17 34.59
CA ASP A 43 -16.81 -2.90 34.77
C ASP A 43 -15.40 -3.09 35.38
N SER A 44 -15.28 -3.95 36.39
CA SER A 44 -13.97 -4.25 36.99
C SER A 44 -13.02 -4.91 35.99
N SER A 45 -13.50 -5.91 35.23
CA SER A 45 -12.70 -6.60 34.21
C SER A 45 -12.30 -5.67 33.06
N PHE A 46 -13.21 -4.79 32.63
CA PHE A 46 -12.94 -3.80 31.60
C PHE A 46 -11.88 -2.80 32.06
N ARG A 47 -11.97 -2.32 33.31
CA ARG A 47 -10.98 -1.41 33.90
C ARG A 47 -9.59 -2.05 33.99
N ASP A 48 -9.51 -3.33 34.31
CA ASP A 48 -8.24 -4.08 34.33
C ASP A 48 -7.67 -4.31 32.93
N ILE A 49 -8.50 -4.66 31.94
CA ILE A 49 -8.09 -4.77 30.53
C ILE A 49 -7.55 -3.43 30.03
N MET A 50 -8.27 -2.33 30.23
CA MET A 50 -7.83 -0.99 29.82
C MET A 50 -6.53 -0.57 30.52
N ARG A 51 -6.39 -0.85 31.82
CA ARG A 51 -5.14 -0.59 32.55
C ARG A 51 -3.96 -1.38 31.99
N SER A 52 -4.16 -2.66 31.68
CA SER A 52 -3.16 -3.54 31.06
C SER A 52 -2.75 -3.04 29.68
N LEU A 53 -3.72 -2.65 28.85
CA LEU A 53 -3.51 -2.09 27.51
C LEU A 53 -2.61 -0.84 27.58
N TYR A 54 -2.96 0.16 28.41
CA TYR A 54 -2.17 1.38 28.55
C TYR A 54 -0.75 1.13 29.11
N GLN A 55 -0.58 0.14 30.00
CA GLN A 55 0.74 -0.25 30.49
C GLN A 55 1.57 -0.90 29.39
N HIS A 56 0.97 -1.76 28.57
CA HIS A 56 1.63 -2.40 27.44
C HIS A 56 2.02 -1.38 26.36
N GLU A 57 1.12 -0.48 25.96
CA GLU A 57 1.42 0.60 25.01
C GLU A 57 2.57 1.48 25.49
N ARG A 58 2.57 1.88 26.77
CA ARG A 58 3.65 2.68 27.36
C ARG A 58 4.98 1.92 27.40
N ALA A 59 4.96 0.62 27.69
CA ALA A 59 6.15 -0.22 27.66
C ALA A 59 6.70 -0.40 26.23
N LEU A 60 5.82 -0.55 25.24
CA LEU A 60 6.16 -0.67 23.82
C LEU A 60 6.78 0.63 23.29
N THR A 61 6.16 1.79 23.54
CA THR A 61 6.72 3.10 23.19
C THR A 61 8.10 3.30 23.82
N GLY A 62 8.23 3.06 25.13
CA GLY A 62 9.51 3.19 25.83
C GLY A 62 10.55 2.13 25.42
N ALA A 63 10.17 1.04 24.75
CA ALA A 63 11.10 0.09 24.14
C ALA A 63 11.55 0.56 22.74
N HIS A 64 10.63 1.12 21.94
CA HIS A 64 10.95 1.73 20.65
C HIS A 64 11.87 2.96 20.81
N GLU A 65 11.61 3.84 21.77
CA GLU A 65 12.47 4.99 22.08
C GLU A 65 13.92 4.54 22.33
N ARG A 66 14.12 3.58 23.25
CA ARG A 66 15.45 3.00 23.52
C ARG A 66 16.08 2.35 22.28
N ALA A 67 15.32 1.62 21.48
CA ALA A 67 15.84 1.03 20.24
C ALA A 67 16.30 2.10 19.22
N PHE A 68 15.56 3.22 19.10
CA PHE A 68 15.97 4.34 18.25
C PHE A 68 17.17 5.10 18.81
N GLU A 69 17.32 5.19 20.13
CA GLU A 69 18.52 5.76 20.77
C GLU A 69 19.76 4.89 20.51
N THR A 70 19.66 3.56 20.68
CA THR A 70 20.74 2.62 20.31
C THR A 70 21.11 2.74 18.83
N LEU A 71 20.13 2.71 17.92
CA LEU A 71 20.38 2.87 16.48
C LEU A 71 21.02 4.22 16.13
N ARG A 72 20.68 5.30 16.86
CA ARG A 72 21.32 6.61 16.69
C ARG A 72 22.78 6.56 17.14
N ALA A 73 23.07 5.99 18.30
CA ALA A 73 24.43 5.84 18.82
C ALA A 73 25.32 4.99 17.88
N GLU A 74 24.85 3.81 17.46
CA GLU A 74 25.54 2.95 16.49
C GLU A 74 25.79 3.68 15.15
N SER A 75 24.82 4.45 14.66
CA SER A 75 24.96 5.27 13.45
C SER A 75 26.01 6.39 13.60
N GLU A 76 26.11 6.99 14.78
CA GLU A 76 27.11 8.01 15.09
C GLU A 76 28.53 7.41 15.21
N GLU A 77 28.67 6.22 15.80
CA GLU A 77 29.92 5.45 15.81
C GLU A 77 30.36 5.06 14.39
N ILE A 78 29.46 4.52 13.58
CA ILE A 78 29.73 4.20 12.16
C ILE A 78 30.15 5.45 11.40
N ARG A 79 29.49 6.60 11.62
CA ARG A 79 29.90 7.87 11.01
C ARG A 79 31.31 8.29 11.45
N ALA A 80 31.63 8.19 12.75
CA ALA A 80 32.94 8.52 13.28
C ALA A 80 34.06 7.63 12.70
N LEU A 81 33.77 6.36 12.42
CA LEU A 81 34.69 5.44 11.73
C LEU A 81 34.85 5.75 10.23
N LEU A 82 33.78 6.19 9.56
CA LEU A 82 33.78 6.46 8.12
C LEU A 82 34.33 7.84 7.73
N GLU A 83 34.17 8.87 8.57
CA GLU A 83 34.59 10.24 8.24
C GLU A 83 36.11 10.34 7.92
N PRO A 84 37.04 9.73 8.69
CA PRO A 84 38.47 9.74 8.36
C PRO A 84 38.80 8.98 7.08
N ALA A 85 38.02 7.95 6.72
CA ALA A 85 38.19 7.22 5.47
C ALA A 85 37.71 8.07 4.27
N ARG A 86 36.62 8.79 4.45
CA ARG A 86 36.08 9.75 3.48
C ARG A 86 37.04 10.92 3.22
N GLU A 87 37.62 11.49 4.26
CA GLU A 87 38.64 12.55 4.11
C GLU A 87 39.83 12.05 3.27
N LYS A 88 40.38 10.88 3.60
CA LYS A 88 41.48 10.25 2.84
C LYS A 88 41.12 10.01 1.38
N LEU A 89 39.92 9.49 1.10
CA LEU A 89 39.42 9.33 -0.27
C LEU A 89 39.31 10.66 -1.01
N SER A 90 38.78 11.71 -0.37
CA SER A 90 38.69 13.04 -0.97
C SER A 90 40.07 13.63 -1.33
N GLY A 91 41.08 13.37 -0.48
CA GLY A 91 42.48 13.73 -0.74
C GLY A 91 43.08 12.99 -1.94
N LEU A 92 42.87 11.67 -2.02
CA LEU A 92 43.30 10.85 -3.17
C LEU A 92 42.68 11.34 -4.49
N PHE A 93 41.36 11.60 -4.50
CA PHE A 93 40.67 12.14 -5.67
C PHE A 93 41.24 13.50 -6.09
N ARG A 94 41.49 14.41 -5.13
CA ARG A 94 42.12 15.71 -5.40
C ARG A 94 43.52 15.57 -6.02
N MET A 95 44.36 14.66 -5.51
CA MET A 95 45.69 14.41 -6.08
C MET A 95 45.63 13.84 -7.50
N LEU A 96 44.60 13.06 -7.82
CA LEU A 96 44.35 12.53 -9.16
C LEU A 96 43.66 13.53 -10.10
N GLY A 97 43.42 14.78 -9.67
CA GLY A 97 42.70 15.78 -10.45
C GLY A 97 41.20 15.50 -10.63
N MET A 98 40.65 14.54 -9.88
CA MET A 98 39.26 14.10 -9.97
C MET A 98 38.37 14.81 -8.93
N LYS A 99 37.08 14.91 -9.22
CA LYS A 99 36.08 15.39 -8.25
C LYS A 99 35.60 14.23 -7.39
N TYR A 100 35.68 14.38 -6.07
CA TYR A 100 35.05 13.48 -5.12
C TYR A 100 33.58 13.88 -4.92
N THR A 101 32.65 13.03 -5.34
CA THR A 101 31.21 13.19 -5.12
C THR A 101 30.81 12.47 -3.83
N ASP A 102 30.57 13.22 -2.76
CA ASP A 102 29.93 12.66 -1.58
C ASP A 102 28.42 12.57 -1.76
N HIS A 103 27.86 11.41 -1.37
CA HIS A 103 26.43 11.17 -1.33
C HIS A 103 25.93 10.86 0.10
N SER A 104 26.77 10.98 1.13
CA SER A 104 26.45 10.64 2.53
C SER A 104 25.20 11.36 3.02
N GLY A 105 25.10 12.68 2.79
CA GLY A 105 23.96 13.52 3.18
C GLY A 105 22.73 13.45 2.27
N MET A 106 22.73 12.61 1.23
CA MET A 106 21.55 12.42 0.36
C MET A 106 20.68 11.28 0.87
N ASN A 107 19.35 11.45 0.81
CA ASN A 107 18.44 10.32 0.99
C ASN A 107 18.65 9.25 -0.11
N TYR A 108 18.18 8.03 0.15
CA TYR A 108 18.39 6.88 -0.73
C TYR A 108 17.97 7.11 -2.18
N MET A 109 16.81 7.76 -2.39
CA MET A 109 16.27 8.00 -3.74
C MET A 109 17.07 9.05 -4.51
N ASP A 110 17.52 10.12 -3.84
CA ASP A 110 18.37 11.14 -4.45
C ASP A 110 19.78 10.62 -4.74
N ARG A 111 20.34 9.81 -3.84
CA ARG A 111 21.61 9.08 -4.09
C ARG A 111 21.50 8.20 -5.34
N ALA A 112 20.43 7.41 -5.46
CA ALA A 112 20.20 6.56 -6.63
C ALA A 112 20.05 7.37 -7.93
N ARG A 113 19.30 8.48 -7.90
CA ARG A 113 19.16 9.42 -9.04
C ARG A 113 20.50 10.05 -9.44
N ALA A 114 21.30 10.49 -8.48
CA ALA A 114 22.61 11.09 -8.73
C ALA A 114 23.56 10.08 -9.40
N MET A 115 23.70 8.87 -8.83
CA MET A 115 24.54 7.80 -9.38
C MET A 115 24.08 7.36 -10.78
N ALA A 116 22.77 7.25 -11.03
CA ALA A 116 22.24 6.92 -12.35
C ALA A 116 22.56 8.01 -13.40
N THR A 117 22.47 9.29 -12.99
CA THR A 117 22.79 10.44 -13.86
C THR A 117 24.27 10.49 -14.20
N GLU A 118 25.15 10.28 -13.21
CA GLU A 118 26.59 10.25 -13.40
C GLU A 118 27.02 9.08 -14.29
N ARG A 119 26.51 7.86 -14.02
CA ARG A 119 26.77 6.67 -14.84
C ARG A 119 26.27 6.84 -16.27
N ARG A 120 25.15 7.53 -16.48
CA ARG A 120 24.65 7.86 -17.82
C ARG A 120 25.62 8.78 -18.58
N ARG A 121 26.10 9.85 -17.94
CA ARG A 121 27.10 10.77 -18.55
C ARG A 121 28.40 10.04 -18.90
N GLN A 122 28.89 9.19 -17.99
CA GLN A 122 30.09 8.37 -18.25
C GLN A 122 29.89 7.43 -19.44
N ASN A 123 28.70 6.83 -19.59
CA ASN A 123 28.37 5.98 -20.73
C ASN A 123 28.27 6.78 -22.04
N GLU A 124 27.63 7.95 -22.04
CA GLU A 124 27.55 8.85 -23.20
C GLU A 124 28.94 9.36 -23.65
N LEU A 125 29.92 9.50 -22.73
CA LEU A 125 31.31 9.81 -23.04
C LEU A 125 32.11 8.61 -23.57
N ALA A 126 31.91 7.42 -23.00
CA ALA A 126 32.59 6.19 -23.42
C ALA A 126 32.06 5.64 -24.76
N TYR A 127 30.77 5.83 -25.02
CA TYR A 127 30.06 5.39 -26.21
C TYR A 127 29.20 6.54 -26.77
N PRO A 128 29.77 7.39 -27.63
CA PRO A 128 29.02 8.50 -28.22
C PRO A 128 27.82 7.98 -29.02
N PRO A 129 26.65 8.64 -28.96
CA PRO A 129 25.45 8.18 -29.66
C PRO A 129 25.69 8.03 -31.16
N ARG A 130 25.52 6.82 -31.71
CA ARG A 130 25.55 6.64 -33.17
C ARG A 130 24.43 7.47 -33.80
N PRO A 131 24.69 8.18 -34.91
CA PRO A 131 23.67 8.98 -35.57
C PRO A 131 22.49 8.08 -35.97
N GLN A 132 21.28 8.47 -35.56
CA GLN A 132 20.06 7.71 -35.86
C GLN A 132 19.83 7.71 -37.38
N GLY A 133 20.15 6.59 -38.02
CA GLY A 133 19.84 6.36 -39.42
C GLY A 133 18.33 6.49 -39.64
N LYS A 134 17.92 7.40 -40.53
CA LYS A 134 16.51 7.73 -40.80
C LYS A 134 15.69 6.45 -41.02
N ALA A 135 14.74 6.18 -40.13
CA ALA A 135 13.93 4.97 -40.19
C ALA A 135 13.14 4.89 -41.51
N LYS A 136 13.49 3.93 -42.37
CA LYS A 136 12.78 3.72 -43.64
C LYS A 136 11.34 3.26 -43.35
N LYS A 137 10.36 4.12 -43.66
CA LYS A 137 8.92 3.81 -43.62
C LYS A 137 8.64 2.51 -44.38
N LYS A 138 8.20 1.45 -43.69
CA LYS A 138 7.78 0.20 -44.36
C LYS A 138 6.50 0.47 -45.15
N ARG A 139 6.50 0.12 -46.45
CA ARG A 139 5.35 0.26 -47.36
C ARG A 139 4.35 -0.86 -47.08
N ALA A 140 3.08 -0.53 -46.86
CA ALA A 140 2.02 -1.50 -46.62
C ALA A 140 1.79 -2.40 -47.86
N ARG A 141 1.61 -3.70 -47.64
CA ARG A 141 1.43 -4.71 -48.69
C ARG A 141 -0.06 -4.82 -49.03
N ARG A 142 -0.48 -4.35 -50.21
CA ARG A 142 -1.85 -4.57 -50.72
C ARG A 142 -2.08 -6.07 -50.95
N THR A 143 -3.07 -6.65 -50.29
CA THR A 143 -3.65 -7.95 -50.63
C THR A 143 -4.61 -7.79 -51.81
N ALA A 144 -4.54 -8.71 -52.78
CA ALA A 144 -5.43 -8.73 -53.93
C ALA A 144 -6.53 -9.78 -53.75
N VAL A 145 -7.77 -9.33 -53.81
CA VAL A 145 -9.03 -10.06 -53.95
C VAL A 145 -9.85 -9.22 -54.94
N GLY A 146 -10.56 -9.73 -55.94
CA GLY A 146 -10.77 -11.07 -56.48
C GLY A 146 -11.44 -10.93 -57.87
N LYS A 147 -11.81 -12.03 -58.53
CA LYS A 147 -12.59 -12.03 -59.80
C LYS A 147 -13.95 -11.31 -59.60
N THR A 148 -14.67 -10.74 -60.57
CA THR A 148 -14.78 -10.91 -62.04
C THR A 148 -15.05 -9.51 -62.71
N ASP A 149 -15.43 -9.27 -63.98
CA ASP A 149 -15.66 -10.08 -65.21
C ASP A 149 -15.46 -9.22 -66.52
N LYS A 150 -16.00 -9.69 -67.66
CA LYS A 150 -16.12 -9.06 -69.00
C LYS A 150 -17.54 -8.47 -69.27
N PRO A 151 -17.82 -7.74 -70.38
CA PRO A 151 -16.94 -7.01 -71.32
C PRO A 151 -17.49 -5.62 -71.78
N ASP A 152 -16.86 -5.05 -72.82
CA ASP A 152 -17.41 -4.21 -73.91
C ASP A 152 -17.50 -2.67 -73.83
N GLN A 153 -17.28 -2.10 -75.03
CA GLN A 153 -17.49 -0.71 -75.52
C GLN A 153 -16.65 0.41 -74.90
N GLU A 154 -16.23 1.46 -75.62
CA GLU A 154 -15.88 1.77 -77.01
C GLU A 154 -15.63 3.29 -77.05
N ALA A 155 -15.07 3.81 -78.15
CA ALA A 155 -15.05 5.23 -78.56
C ALA A 155 -14.21 6.26 -77.77
N GLY A 156 -13.57 7.17 -78.54
CA GLY A 156 -13.09 8.46 -78.04
C GLY A 156 -11.59 8.76 -78.25
N SER A 157 -11.12 8.80 -79.50
CA SER A 157 -9.89 9.52 -79.84
C SER A 157 -10.22 10.97 -80.21
N GLU A 158 -9.31 11.89 -79.82
CA GLU A 158 -9.21 13.32 -80.21
C GLU A 158 -10.30 14.29 -79.69
#